data_AF-A0A850G6S0-F1
#
_entry.id   AF-A0A850G6S0-F1
#
_cell.length_a   1.000
_cell.length_b   1.000
_cell.length_c   1.000
_cell.angle_alpha   90.00
_cell.angle_beta   90.00
_cell.angle_gamma   90.00
#
_symmetry.space_group_name_H-M   'P 1'
#
loop_
_entity.id
_entity.type
_entity.pdbx_description
1 polymer ?
#
loop_
_entity_poly.entity_id
_entity_poly.type
_entity_poly.pdbx_seq_one_letter_code
_entity_poly.pdbx_strand_id
1 'polypeptide(L)'
;MSQLSNREIEEAAREAGISPAELRSALAEQAAGGGALVPQAERGLVPPSPRGRSDVHSESALPFPPEQAVRSVKHQLERQLGAKGHMQGGNEADIYDESNGLIYRIQSQGDGGGGALVRVDVDATPMRGRRTLASMGLGATIGLFAIAGLIIPGWIGWALIAGAVALGLLGSTSLFATRSRALANARAYAAQALIEAEHAAPIGGALPAAEADRDA
;
A
#
# COMPACT_ATOMS: atom_id res chain seq x y z
N MET A 1 -34.81 -2.51 -10.98
CA MET A 1 -33.52 -2.72 -11.68
C MET A 1 -33.73 -2.31 -13.12
N SER A 2 -33.09 -1.23 -13.56
CA SER A 2 -33.27 -0.67 -14.91
C SER A 2 -32.37 -1.43 -15.89
N GLN A 3 -32.95 -2.17 -16.83
CA GLN A 3 -32.20 -2.72 -17.96
C GLN A 3 -31.89 -1.57 -18.91
N LEU A 4 -30.64 -1.11 -18.93
CA LEU A 4 -30.18 -0.10 -19.89
C LEU A 4 -30.41 -0.64 -21.31
N SER A 5 -31.01 0.18 -22.15
CA SER A 5 -31.36 -0.21 -23.52
C SER A 5 -30.11 -0.34 -24.38
N ASN A 6 -30.12 -1.21 -25.39
CA ASN A 6 -28.96 -1.44 -26.27
C ASN A 6 -28.41 -0.17 -26.93
N ARG A 7 -29.23 0.90 -27.07
CA ARG A 7 -28.80 2.19 -27.60
C ARG A 7 -27.93 2.98 -26.62
N GLU A 8 -28.24 2.93 -25.33
CA GLU A 8 -27.48 3.64 -24.29
C GLU A 8 -26.10 3.01 -24.08
N ILE A 9 -25.99 1.69 -24.26
CA ILE A 9 -24.72 0.95 -24.19
C ILE A 9 -23.81 1.32 -25.36
N GLU A 10 -24.36 1.49 -26.57
CA GLU A 10 -23.57 1.88 -27.75
C GLU A 10 -23.11 3.34 -27.68
N GLU A 11 -23.92 4.24 -27.13
CA GLU A 11 -23.57 5.65 -26.96
C GLU A 11 -22.50 5.83 -25.88
N ALA A 12 -22.66 5.19 -24.73
CA ALA A 12 -21.66 5.18 -23.66
C ALA A 12 -20.33 4.54 -24.08
N ALA A 13 -20.37 3.45 -24.87
CA ALA A 13 -19.17 2.81 -25.39
C ALA A 13 -18.41 3.73 -26.36
N ARG A 14 -19.13 4.45 -27.22
CA ARG A 14 -18.54 5.39 -28.17
C ARG A 14 -17.91 6.60 -27.48
N GLU A 15 -18.55 7.12 -26.43
CA GLU A 15 -18.01 8.24 -25.64
C GLU A 15 -16.76 7.83 -24.84
N ALA A 16 -16.73 6.60 -24.34
CA ALA A 16 -15.57 6.04 -23.63
C ALA A 16 -14.47 5.49 -24.56
N GLY A 17 -14.67 5.52 -25.88
CA GLY A 17 -13.70 5.04 -26.88
C GLY A 17 -13.44 3.53 -26.84
N ILE A 18 -14.36 2.75 -26.25
CA ILE A 18 -14.25 1.29 -26.08
C ILE A 18 -15.31 0.57 -26.91
N SER A 19 -15.11 -0.71 -27.17
CA SER A 19 -16.08 -1.47 -27.97
C SER A 19 -17.35 -1.80 -27.15
N PRO A 20 -18.55 -1.83 -27.77
CA PRO A 20 -19.78 -2.20 -27.06
C PRO A 20 -19.75 -3.61 -26.46
N ALA A 21 -18.92 -4.51 -27.01
CA ALA A 21 -18.72 -5.85 -26.48
C ALA A 21 -17.92 -5.84 -25.15
N GLU A 22 -16.90 -5.00 -25.05
CA GLU A 22 -16.11 -4.81 -23.82
C GLU A 22 -16.92 -4.13 -22.71
N LEU A 23 -17.78 -3.17 -23.07
CA LEU A 23 -18.67 -2.53 -22.09
C LEU A 23 -19.68 -3.54 -21.52
N ARG A 24 -20.19 -4.46 -22.35
CA ARG A 24 -21.09 -5.54 -21.90
C ARG A 24 -20.38 -6.55 -21.01
N SER A 25 -19.13 -6.92 -21.28
CA SER A 25 -18.38 -7.82 -20.40
C SER A 25 -18.08 -7.17 -19.05
N ALA A 26 -17.71 -5.88 -19.03
CA ALA A 26 -17.48 -5.15 -17.80
C ALA A 26 -18.76 -4.98 -16.95
N LEU A 27 -19.90 -4.72 -17.60
CA LEU A 27 -21.19 -4.65 -16.90
C LEU A 27 -21.66 -6.02 -16.39
N ALA A 28 -21.41 -7.09 -17.15
CA ALA A 28 -21.73 -8.46 -16.74
C ALA A 28 -20.86 -8.92 -15.57
N GLU A 29 -19.58 -8.52 -15.55
CA GLU A 29 -18.67 -8.75 -14.42
C GLU A 29 -19.13 -7.98 -13.16
N GLN A 30 -19.60 -6.74 -13.34
CA GLN A 30 -20.15 -5.92 -12.25
C GLN A 30 -21.51 -6.42 -11.75
N ALA A 31 -22.36 -6.96 -12.64
CA ALA A 31 -23.67 -7.52 -12.29
C ALA A 31 -23.57 -8.94 -11.69
N ALA A 32 -22.58 -9.74 -12.10
CA ALA A 32 -22.26 -11.03 -11.48
C ALA A 32 -21.63 -10.88 -10.09
N GLY A 33 -21.05 -9.72 -9.77
CA GLY A 33 -20.48 -9.36 -8.47
C GLY A 33 -21.47 -8.97 -7.37
N GLY A 34 -22.71 -9.47 -7.42
CA GLY A 34 -23.79 -9.17 -6.46
C GLY A 34 -23.70 -9.89 -5.11
N GLY A 35 -22.55 -10.46 -4.75
CA GLY A 35 -22.32 -11.14 -3.47
C GLY A 35 -21.07 -10.57 -2.80
N ALA A 36 -21.23 -10.09 -1.56
CA ALA A 36 -20.23 -9.56 -0.64
C ALA A 36 -18.77 -9.57 -1.16
N LEU A 37 -18.24 -8.38 -1.44
CA LEU A 37 -16.85 -8.13 -1.81
C LEU A 37 -15.93 -8.60 -0.68
N VAL A 38 -15.54 -9.88 -0.68
CA VAL A 38 -14.25 -10.27 -0.14
C VAL A 38 -13.24 -9.73 -1.14
N PRO A 39 -12.41 -8.74 -0.78
CA PRO A 39 -11.38 -8.26 -1.69
C PRO A 39 -10.55 -9.47 -2.08
N GLN A 40 -10.45 -9.69 -3.39
CA GLN A 40 -9.69 -10.77 -4.00
C GLN A 40 -8.26 -10.67 -3.49
N ALA A 41 -7.95 -11.42 -2.43
CA ALA A 41 -6.61 -11.54 -1.91
C ALA A 41 -5.78 -12.11 -3.05
N GLU A 42 -4.80 -11.35 -3.53
CA GLU A 42 -3.77 -11.88 -4.39
C GLU A 42 -3.28 -13.20 -3.77
N ARG A 43 -3.40 -14.30 -4.51
CA ARG A 43 -3.07 -15.66 -4.06
C ARG A 43 -1.56 -15.74 -3.76
N GLY A 44 -1.20 -15.32 -2.57
CA GLY A 44 0.08 -15.60 -1.93
C GLY A 44 0.09 -17.01 -1.34
N LEU A 45 1.29 -17.55 -1.13
CA LEU A 45 1.50 -18.82 -0.43
C LEU A 45 1.12 -18.74 1.06
N VAL A 46 1.17 -17.52 1.62
CA VAL A 46 0.75 -17.21 2.99
C VAL A 46 -0.49 -16.30 2.90
N PRO A 47 -1.53 -16.52 3.72
CA PRO A 47 -2.69 -15.64 3.75
C PRO A 47 -2.28 -14.20 4.11
N PRO A 48 -3.01 -13.19 3.60
CA PRO A 48 -2.76 -11.80 4.00
C PRO A 48 -2.97 -11.64 5.50
N SER A 49 -2.28 -10.65 6.08
CA SER A 49 -2.49 -10.33 7.48
C SER A 49 -3.96 -10.04 7.77
N PRO A 50 -4.57 -10.67 8.81
CA PRO A 50 -5.93 -10.37 9.21
C PRO A 50 -6.03 -8.95 9.81
N ARG A 51 -4.89 -8.31 10.08
CA ARG A 51 -4.80 -6.98 10.63
C ARG A 51 -4.47 -6.01 9.51
N GLY A 52 -5.39 -5.09 9.22
CA GLY A 52 -5.17 -4.01 8.26
C GLY A 52 -5.45 -4.39 6.81
N ARG A 53 -5.08 -3.49 5.91
CA ARG A 53 -5.25 -3.68 4.46
C ARG A 53 -3.89 -3.76 3.81
N SER A 54 -3.58 -4.89 3.19
CA SER A 54 -2.41 -5.01 2.33
C SER A 54 -2.67 -4.28 1.01
N ASP A 55 -1.92 -3.21 0.76
CA ASP A 55 -1.93 -2.51 -0.54
C ASP A 55 -0.90 -3.16 -1.50
N VAL A 56 0.21 -3.70 -0.97
CA VAL A 56 1.24 -4.46 -1.72
C VAL A 56 1.84 -5.52 -0.80
N HIS A 57 2.24 -6.67 -1.33
CA HIS A 57 2.89 -7.73 -0.56
C HIS A 57 4.16 -8.27 -1.23
N SER A 58 5.02 -8.93 -0.46
CA SER A 58 6.19 -9.68 -0.94
C SER A 58 6.37 -10.94 -0.10
N GLU A 59 6.71 -12.05 -0.74
CA GLU A 59 6.78 -13.37 -0.12
C GLU A 59 8.09 -14.08 -0.47
N SER A 60 8.66 -14.81 0.48
CA SER A 60 9.80 -15.70 0.25
C SER A 60 9.78 -16.88 1.22
N ALA A 61 10.39 -18.00 0.81
CA ALA A 61 10.67 -19.13 1.68
C ALA A 61 12.04 -18.91 2.34
N LEU A 62 12.11 -19.08 3.65
CA LEU A 62 13.33 -18.95 4.43
C LEU A 62 13.67 -20.29 5.08
N PRO A 63 14.95 -20.68 5.13
CA PRO A 63 15.38 -21.98 5.68
C PRO A 63 15.37 -22.03 7.21
N PHE A 64 14.74 -21.06 7.88
CA PHE A 64 14.74 -20.90 9.33
C PHE A 64 13.36 -21.20 9.92
N PRO A 65 13.29 -21.58 11.20
CA PRO A 65 12.03 -21.64 11.92
C PRO A 65 11.27 -20.29 11.85
N PRO A 66 9.93 -20.31 11.87
CA PRO A 66 9.11 -19.12 11.64
C PRO A 66 9.47 -17.94 12.55
N GLU A 67 9.70 -18.19 13.84
CA GLU A 67 10.07 -17.12 14.78
C GLU A 67 11.42 -16.47 14.46
N GLN A 68 12.40 -17.25 13.98
CA GLN A 68 13.71 -16.73 13.59
C GLN A 68 13.63 -16.01 12.25
N ALA A 69 12.82 -16.52 11.33
CA ALA A 69 12.57 -15.91 10.03
C ALA A 69 11.97 -14.50 10.18
N VAL A 70 10.95 -14.33 11.04
CA VAL A 70 10.36 -13.01 11.33
C VAL A 70 11.37 -12.06 11.95
N ARG A 71 12.16 -12.52 12.93
CA ARG A 71 13.17 -11.68 13.58
C ARG A 71 14.27 -11.25 12.61
N SER A 72 14.70 -12.14 11.73
CA SER A 72 15.68 -11.84 10.68
C SER A 72 15.14 -10.75 9.74
N VAL A 73 13.95 -10.98 9.16
CA VAL A 73 13.32 -10.01 8.24
C VAL A 73 13.04 -8.67 8.93
N LYS A 74 12.55 -8.70 10.17
CA LYS A 74 12.36 -7.51 10.99
C LYS A 74 13.66 -6.73 11.15
N HIS A 75 14.74 -7.39 11.56
CA HIS A 75 16.03 -6.73 11.74
C HIS A 75 16.53 -6.07 10.45
N GLN A 76 16.36 -6.73 9.30
CA GLN A 76 16.72 -6.16 8.00
C GLN A 76 15.90 -4.92 7.66
N LEU A 77 14.58 -4.98 7.83
CA LEU A 77 13.70 -3.85 7.59
C LEU A 77 13.98 -2.69 8.57
N GLU A 78 14.25 -2.97 9.85
CA GLU A 78 14.63 -1.93 10.81
C GLU A 78 15.92 -1.20 10.40
N ARG A 79 16.91 -1.93 9.88
CA ARG A 79 18.16 -1.35 9.36
C ARG A 79 17.94 -0.49 8.13
N GLN A 80 17.11 -0.95 7.19
CA GLN A 80 16.83 -0.21 5.95
C GLN A 80 15.97 1.03 6.19
N LEU A 81 14.95 0.92 7.06
CA LEU A 81 13.99 1.99 7.32
C LEU A 81 14.47 2.97 8.41
N GLY A 82 15.45 2.59 9.23
CA GLY A 82 15.87 3.38 10.40
C GLY A 82 14.79 3.48 11.48
N ALA A 83 13.76 2.63 11.43
CA ALA A 83 12.63 2.60 12.33
C ALA A 83 12.64 1.31 13.16
N LYS A 84 12.15 1.38 14.41
CA LYS A 84 12.00 0.18 15.26
C LYS A 84 10.61 -0.43 15.09
N GLY A 85 10.58 -1.75 14.92
CA GLY A 85 9.39 -2.57 14.87
C GLY A 85 9.01 -3.20 16.20
N HIS A 86 7.74 -3.60 16.29
CA HIS A 86 7.18 -4.33 17.41
C HIS A 86 6.85 -5.77 17.01
N MET A 87 7.30 -6.74 17.80
CA MET A 87 6.89 -8.14 17.65
C MET A 87 5.47 -8.32 18.17
N GLN A 88 4.61 -9.00 17.41
CA GLN A 88 3.26 -9.37 17.82
C GLN A 88 3.16 -10.89 17.91
N GLY A 89 3.64 -11.43 19.04
CA GLY A 89 3.78 -12.88 19.21
C GLY A 89 5.07 -13.43 18.59
N GLY A 90 5.09 -14.73 18.32
CA GLY A 90 6.26 -15.43 17.76
C GLY A 90 6.42 -15.27 16.25
N ASN A 91 5.31 -15.21 15.52
CA ASN A 91 5.27 -15.36 14.06
C ASN A 91 4.80 -14.10 13.31
N GLU A 92 4.64 -12.98 14.00
CA GLU A 92 4.20 -11.71 13.40
C GLU A 92 4.98 -10.53 13.98
N ALA A 93 5.24 -9.52 13.15
CA ALA A 93 5.88 -8.28 13.57
C ALA A 93 5.42 -7.10 12.70
N ASP A 94 5.29 -5.92 13.31
CA ASP A 94 4.88 -4.70 12.63
C ASP A 94 5.99 -3.64 12.73
N ILE A 95 6.26 -2.94 11.64
CA ILE A 95 7.20 -1.81 11.58
C ILE A 95 6.47 -0.61 11.02
N TYR A 96 6.50 0.52 11.74
CA TYR A 96 5.95 1.78 11.27
C TYR A 96 7.04 2.68 10.71
N ASP A 97 6.97 2.96 9.42
CA ASP A 97 7.79 3.95 8.75
C ASP A 97 7.07 5.29 8.79
N GLU A 98 7.47 6.15 9.72
CA GLU A 98 6.89 7.47 9.91
C GLU A 98 7.16 8.42 8.73
N SER A 99 8.30 8.23 8.05
CA SER A 99 8.75 9.08 6.95
C SER A 99 7.84 8.93 5.73
N ASN A 100 7.48 7.69 5.41
CA ASN A 100 6.56 7.39 4.30
C ASN A 100 5.12 7.16 4.76
N GLY A 101 4.84 7.09 6.06
CA GLY A 101 3.51 6.82 6.61
C GLY A 101 2.99 5.41 6.29
N LEU A 102 3.91 4.44 6.21
CA LEU A 102 3.63 3.05 5.83
C LEU A 102 3.79 2.13 7.03
N ILE A 103 2.98 1.07 7.09
CA ILE A 103 3.15 -0.02 8.06
C ILE A 103 3.57 -1.27 7.27
N TYR A 104 4.71 -1.85 7.66
CA TYR A 104 5.17 -3.14 7.17
C TYR A 104 4.77 -4.20 8.19
N ARG A 105 3.92 -5.14 7.79
CA ARG A 105 3.46 -6.26 8.62
C ARG A 105 4.11 -7.52 8.12
N ILE A 106 4.90 -8.16 8.95
CA ILE A 106 5.67 -9.35 8.64
C ILE A 106 4.94 -10.53 9.27
N GLN A 107 4.67 -11.57 8.50
CA GLN A 107 4.06 -12.81 8.97
C GLN A 107 4.85 -13.99 8.49
N SER A 108 5.01 -14.99 9.34
CA SER A 108 5.61 -16.27 8.97
C SER A 108 4.68 -17.44 9.23
N GLN A 109 4.67 -18.40 8.32
CA GLN A 109 4.03 -19.69 8.48
C GLN A 109 5.06 -20.79 8.26
N GLY A 110 5.03 -21.85 9.08
CA GLY A 110 5.92 -22.99 8.87
C GLY A 110 5.64 -23.68 7.53
N ASP A 111 6.69 -24.10 6.82
CA ASP A 111 6.59 -24.80 5.53
C ASP A 111 6.38 -26.33 5.68
N GLY A 112 6.43 -26.85 6.90
CA GLY A 112 6.35 -28.27 7.22
C GLY A 112 7.67 -29.05 7.06
N GLY A 113 8.70 -28.44 6.48
CA GLY A 113 10.04 -28.99 6.27
C GLY A 113 11.12 -28.47 7.22
N GLY A 114 10.75 -27.59 8.17
CA GLY A 114 11.66 -26.96 9.13
C GLY A 114 12.07 -25.53 8.77
N GLY A 115 11.61 -25.03 7.61
CA GLY A 115 11.68 -23.63 7.21
C GLY A 115 10.37 -22.88 7.46
N ALA A 116 10.28 -21.68 6.90
CA ALA A 116 9.11 -20.84 7.00
C ALA A 116 8.86 -20.04 5.72
N LEU A 117 7.60 -19.95 5.33
CA LEU A 117 7.12 -19.00 4.34
C LEU A 117 6.87 -17.67 5.05
N VAL A 118 7.56 -16.62 4.61
CA VAL A 118 7.41 -15.28 5.17
C VAL A 118 6.77 -14.35 4.15
N ARG A 119 5.77 -13.62 4.60
CA ARG A 119 5.04 -12.60 3.87
C ARG A 119 5.21 -11.25 4.55
N VAL A 120 5.51 -10.22 3.77
CA VAL A 120 5.54 -8.83 4.21
C VAL A 120 4.43 -8.08 3.50
N ASP A 121 3.40 -7.68 4.23
CA ASP A 121 2.30 -6.85 3.77
C ASP A 121 2.59 -5.37 4.06
N VAL A 122 2.39 -4.51 3.07
CA VAL A 122 2.55 -3.05 3.19
C VAL A 122 1.17 -2.40 3.26
N ASP A 123 0.89 -1.74 4.38
CA ASP A 123 -0.36 -1.04 4.64
C ASP A 123 -0.13 0.48 4.62
N ALA A 124 -0.73 1.16 3.64
CA ALA A 124 -0.67 2.62 3.48
C ALA A 124 -1.86 3.35 4.13
N THR A 125 -2.61 2.71 5.03
CA THR A 125 -3.74 3.32 5.74
C THR A 125 -3.38 4.63 6.46
N PRO A 126 -2.23 4.75 7.17
CA PRO A 126 -1.84 6.02 7.81
C PRO A 126 -1.63 7.17 6.82
N MET A 127 -1.14 6.89 5.60
CA MET A 127 -1.04 7.91 4.55
C MET A 127 -2.40 8.49 4.14
N ARG A 128 -3.49 7.71 4.23
CA ARG A 128 -4.83 8.18 3.85
C ARG A 128 -5.30 9.32 4.76
N GLY A 129 -5.02 9.24 6.06
CA GLY A 129 -5.38 10.30 7.02
C GLY A 129 -4.66 11.62 6.75
N ARG A 130 -3.34 11.58 6.51
CA ARG A 130 -2.54 12.76 6.10
C ARG A 130 -3.05 13.36 4.79
N ARG A 131 -3.44 12.50 3.83
CA ARG A 131 -4.01 12.94 2.55
C ARG A 131 -5.35 13.63 2.70
N THR A 132 -6.25 13.14 3.55
CA THR A 132 -7.55 13.78 3.78
C THR A 132 -7.36 15.20 4.30
N LEU A 133 -6.49 15.39 5.29
CA LEU A 133 -6.12 16.71 5.81
C LEU A 133 -5.52 17.63 4.74
N ALA A 134 -4.56 17.13 3.96
CA ALA A 134 -3.95 17.90 2.87
C ALA A 134 -4.96 18.27 1.77
N SER A 135 -5.87 17.35 1.42
CA SER A 135 -6.93 17.58 0.43
C SER A 135 -7.98 18.58 0.90
N MET A 136 -8.30 18.63 2.20
CA MET A 136 -9.21 19.64 2.74
C MET A 136 -8.56 21.03 2.71
N GLY A 137 -7.28 21.14 3.06
CA GLY A 137 -6.53 22.39 2.97
C GLY A 137 -6.42 22.91 1.54
N LEU A 138 -5.97 22.05 0.61
CA LEU A 138 -5.88 22.40 -0.81
C LEU A 138 -7.26 22.71 -1.43
N GLY A 139 -8.27 21.92 -1.11
CA GLY A 139 -9.65 22.10 -1.57
C GLY A 139 -10.24 23.43 -1.13
N ALA A 140 -9.97 23.86 0.11
CA ALA A 140 -10.39 25.17 0.60
C ALA A 140 -9.75 26.32 -0.21
N THR A 141 -8.45 26.24 -0.51
CA THR A 141 -7.78 27.24 -1.37
C THR A 141 -8.31 27.22 -2.81
N ILE A 142 -8.44 26.04 -3.44
CA ILE A 142 -8.95 25.93 -4.82
C ILE A 142 -10.38 26.47 -4.90
N GLY A 143 -11.23 26.14 -3.92
CA GLY A 143 -12.60 26.65 -3.83
C GLY A 143 -12.63 28.18 -3.66
N LEU A 144 -11.77 28.75 -2.81
CA LEU A 144 -11.68 30.19 -2.63
C LEU A 144 -11.27 30.92 -3.92
N PHE A 145 -10.25 30.41 -4.63
CA PHE A 145 -9.81 30.98 -5.90
C PHE A 145 -10.87 30.87 -7.00
N ALA A 146 -11.58 29.74 -7.08
CA ALA A 146 -12.67 29.55 -8.03
C ALA A 146 -13.85 30.50 -7.76
N ILE A 147 -14.28 30.64 -6.49
CA ILE A 147 -15.36 31.55 -6.09
C ILE A 147 -14.95 33.01 -6.31
N ALA A 148 -13.74 33.40 -5.91
CA ALA A 148 -13.22 34.76 -6.10
C ALA A 148 -13.13 35.12 -7.59
N GLY A 149 -12.71 34.18 -8.43
CA GLY A 149 -12.65 34.39 -9.88
C GLY A 149 -14.02 34.54 -10.55
N LEU A 150 -15.08 34.01 -9.94
CA LEU A 150 -16.46 34.15 -10.41
C LEU A 150 -17.09 35.49 -10.02
N ILE A 151 -16.61 36.08 -8.91
CA ILE A 151 -17.06 37.39 -8.39
C ILE A 151 -16.33 38.55 -9.07
N ILE A 152 -15.04 38.38 -9.42
CA ILE A 152 -14.22 39.44 -10.01
C ILE A 152 -14.30 39.38 -11.54
N PRO A 153 -14.99 40.32 -12.22
CA PRO A 153 -15.08 40.31 -13.68
C PRO A 153 -13.75 40.67 -14.35
N GLY A 154 -13.57 40.18 -15.58
CA GLY A 154 -12.42 40.49 -16.43
C GLY A 154 -11.28 39.47 -16.34
N TRP A 155 -10.11 39.87 -16.84
CA TRP A 155 -8.95 38.97 -17.04
C TRP A 155 -8.41 38.42 -15.72
N ILE A 156 -8.58 39.17 -14.63
CA ILE A 156 -8.18 38.78 -13.29
C ILE A 156 -9.03 37.60 -12.80
N GLY A 157 -10.35 37.62 -13.00
CA GLY A 157 -11.24 36.52 -12.62
C GLY A 157 -10.91 35.21 -13.35
N TRP A 158 -10.69 35.31 -14.66
CA TRP A 158 -10.25 34.18 -15.48
C TRP A 158 -8.90 33.62 -15.05
N ALA A 159 -7.94 34.47 -14.68
CA ALA A 159 -6.64 34.04 -14.17
C ALA A 159 -6.77 33.27 -12.84
N LEU A 160 -7.69 33.68 -11.95
CA LEU A 160 -7.94 32.98 -10.67
C LEU A 160 -8.59 31.61 -10.89
N ILE A 161 -9.56 31.50 -11.80
CA ILE A 161 -10.19 30.23 -12.16
C ILE A 161 -9.16 29.30 -12.82
N ALA A 162 -8.39 29.79 -13.79
CA ALA A 162 -7.33 29.02 -14.43
C ALA A 162 -6.27 28.55 -13.42
N GLY A 163 -5.92 29.41 -12.46
CA GLY A 163 -5.03 29.08 -11.34
C GLY A 163 -5.60 27.97 -10.44
N ALA A 164 -6.89 28.04 -10.11
CA ALA A 164 -7.57 27.00 -9.32
C ALA A 164 -7.57 25.64 -10.04
N VAL A 165 -7.84 25.63 -11.35
CA VAL A 165 -7.80 24.41 -12.18
C VAL A 165 -6.38 23.85 -12.26
N ALA A 166 -5.38 24.70 -12.52
CA ALA A 166 -3.98 24.30 -12.57
C ALA A 166 -3.49 23.72 -11.24
N LEU A 167 -3.85 24.35 -10.11
CA LEU A 167 -3.54 23.85 -8.77
C LEU A 167 -4.24 22.52 -8.47
N GLY A 168 -5.48 22.33 -8.91
CA GLY A 168 -6.19 21.06 -8.79
C GLY A 168 -5.53 19.93 -9.57
N LEU A 169 -5.12 20.19 -10.82
CA LEU A 169 -4.42 19.21 -11.67
C LEU A 169 -3.01 18.88 -11.15
N LEU A 170 -2.21 19.88 -10.75
CA LEU A 170 -0.89 19.63 -10.16
C LEU A 170 -0.99 18.92 -8.80
N GLY A 171 -1.94 19.33 -7.95
CA GLY A 171 -2.13 18.74 -6.63
C GLY A 171 -2.57 17.28 -6.70
N SER A 172 -3.48 16.94 -7.62
CA SER A 172 -3.95 15.55 -7.78
C SER A 172 -2.88 14.62 -8.35
N THR A 173 -2.15 15.07 -9.38
CA THR A 173 -1.10 14.26 -10.02
C THR A 173 0.12 14.05 -9.13
N SER A 174 0.56 15.08 -8.40
CA SER A 174 1.68 14.96 -7.46
C SER A 174 1.40 13.98 -6.32
N LEU A 175 0.20 14.03 -5.71
CA LEU A 175 -0.19 13.10 -4.65
C LEU A 175 -0.31 11.65 -5.13
N PHE A 176 -0.70 11.44 -6.40
CA PHE A 176 -0.76 10.11 -6.98
C PHE A 176 0.65 9.56 -7.28
N ALA A 177 1.52 10.39 -7.85
CA ALA A 177 2.89 10.03 -8.20
C ALA A 177 3.76 9.73 -6.97
N THR A 178 3.58 10.46 -5.86
CA THR A 178 4.30 10.18 -4.61
C THR A 178 3.86 8.86 -3.99
N ARG A 179 2.56 8.55 -4.03
CA ARG A 179 2.03 7.26 -3.55
C ARG A 179 2.58 6.08 -4.34
N SER A 180 2.54 6.15 -5.68
CA SER A 180 3.01 5.03 -6.51
C SER A 180 4.49 4.77 -6.30
N ARG A 181 5.31 5.81 -6.18
CA ARG A 181 6.74 5.71 -5.85
C ARG A 181 6.98 5.15 -4.46
N ALA A 182 6.23 5.62 -3.45
CA ALA A 182 6.35 5.13 -2.09
C ALA A 182 6.03 3.62 -1.99
N LEU A 183 4.97 3.17 -2.68
CA LEU A 183 4.60 1.74 -2.72
C LEU A 183 5.63 0.91 -3.51
N ALA A 184 6.17 1.44 -4.62
CA ALA A 184 7.21 0.76 -5.38
C ALA A 184 8.50 0.59 -4.54
N ASN A 185 8.90 1.64 -3.83
CA ASN A 185 10.05 1.60 -2.93
C ASN A 185 9.81 0.66 -1.75
N ALA A 186 8.61 0.69 -1.15
CA ALA A 186 8.25 -0.22 -0.06
C ALA A 186 8.30 -1.68 -0.48
N ARG A 187 7.85 -2.00 -1.70
CA ARG A 187 7.99 -3.33 -2.28
C ARG A 187 9.46 -3.72 -2.48
N ALA A 188 10.29 -2.79 -2.95
CA ALA A 188 11.72 -3.01 -3.11
C ALA A 188 12.42 -3.29 -1.77
N TYR A 189 12.12 -2.51 -0.72
CA TYR A 189 12.64 -2.75 0.63
C TYR A 189 12.18 -4.09 1.21
N ALA A 190 10.89 -4.43 1.05
CA ALA A 190 10.37 -5.73 1.48
C ALA A 190 11.07 -6.90 0.76
N ALA A 191 11.20 -6.83 -0.56
CA ALA A 191 11.89 -7.85 -1.35
C ALA A 191 13.39 -7.95 -0.98
N GLN A 192 14.07 -6.82 -0.84
CA GLN A 192 15.48 -6.79 -0.46
C GLN A 192 15.70 -7.33 0.95
N ALA A 193 14.82 -7.00 1.90
CA ALA A 193 14.89 -7.53 3.26
C ALA A 193 14.66 -9.05 3.30
N LEU A 194 13.80 -9.59 2.44
CA LEU A 194 13.60 -11.04 2.31
C LEU A 194 14.86 -11.73 1.74
N ILE A 195 15.44 -11.19 0.67
CA ILE A 195 16.68 -11.71 0.08
C ILE A 195 17.83 -11.64 1.09
N GLU A 196 17.99 -10.52 1.78
CA GLU A 196 19.04 -10.36 2.78
C GLU A 196 18.80 -11.27 3.99
N ALA A 197 17.55 -11.49 4.40
CA ALA A 197 17.22 -12.42 5.46
C ALA A 197 17.52 -13.88 5.08
N GLU A 198 17.40 -14.24 3.80
CA GLU A 198 17.76 -15.56 3.28
C GLU A 198 19.27 -15.82 3.37
N HIS A 199 20.08 -14.79 3.12
CA HIS A 199 21.54 -14.87 3.13
C HIS A 199 22.16 -14.57 4.50
N ALA A 200 21.41 -13.96 5.42
CA ALA A 200 21.87 -13.61 6.76
C ALA A 200 21.92 -14.83 7.69
N ALA A 201 22.91 -14.83 8.60
CA ALA A 201 22.96 -15.80 9.68
C ALA A 201 21.74 -15.65 10.61
N PRO A 202 21.19 -16.77 11.13
CA PRO A 202 19.98 -16.73 11.94
C PRO A 202 20.19 -15.90 13.21
N ILE A 203 19.35 -14.89 13.39
CA ILE A 203 19.28 -14.08 14.61
C ILE A 203 18.51 -14.89 15.66
N GLY A 204 19.17 -15.94 16.17
CA GLY A 204 18.54 -16.92 17.06
C GLY A 204 19.44 -18.05 17.59
N GLY A 205 20.71 -18.12 17.19
CA GLY A 205 21.69 -18.90 17.93
C GLY A 205 21.94 -18.24 19.28
N ALA A 206 21.88 -19.02 20.37
CA ALA A 206 22.16 -18.57 21.73
C ALA A 206 23.32 -17.56 21.76
N LEU A 207 23.13 -16.45 22.47
CA LEU A 207 24.23 -15.56 22.85
C LEU A 207 25.40 -16.45 23.30
N PRO A 208 26.61 -16.34 22.70
CA PRO A 208 27.75 -17.05 23.24
C PRO A 208 27.91 -16.59 24.69
N ALA A 209 27.95 -17.56 25.61
CA ALA A 209 28.18 -17.39 27.04
C ALA A 209 29.59 -16.85 27.36
N ALA A 210 30.10 -15.91 26.55
CA ALA A 210 31.42 -15.31 26.65
C ALA A 210 31.40 -13.98 27.43
N GLU A 211 30.24 -13.55 27.93
CA GLU A 211 30.08 -12.32 28.71
C GLU A 211 29.70 -12.58 30.19
N ALA A 212 29.66 -13.85 30.61
CA ALA A 212 29.42 -14.24 32.00
C ALA A 212 30.71 -14.53 32.81
N ASP A 213 31.89 -14.38 32.21
CA ASP A 213 33.18 -14.73 32.83
C ASP A 213 34.18 -13.54 32.83
N ARG A 214 33.68 -12.30 32.76
CA ARG A 214 34.52 -11.08 32.88
C ARG A 214 34.40 -10.36 34.22
N ASP A 215 33.55 -10.84 35.13
CA ASP A 215 33.33 -10.24 36.45
C ASP A 215 33.46 -11.27 37.61
N ALA A 216 34.31 -12.30 37.46
CA ALA A 216 34.68 -13.22 38.55
C ALA A 216 36.17 -13.13 38.90
#